data_AF-A0A5J5IQ78-F1
#
_entry.id   AF-A0A5J5IQ78-F1
#
_cell.length_a   1.000
_cell.length_b   1.000
_cell.length_c   1.000
_cell.angle_alpha   90.00
_cell.angle_beta   90.00
_cell.angle_gamma   90.00
#
_symmetry.space_group_name_H-M   'P 1'
#
loop_
_entity.id
_entity.type
_entity.pdbx_description
1 polymer ?
#
loop_
_entity_poly.entity_id
_entity_poly.type
_entity_poly.pdbx_seq_one_letter_code
_entity_poly.pdbx_strand_id
1 'polypeptide(L)'
;MKTTSRLFVLCLLLSFSIDTHAQVVTSSRPELFSSYSNNIAASTSELNKAFTGKVGSSIQFNFANKFSFSGIILSSVQKYSNLSSVIIRSPLLKNSLLSVSKRINDDNTITYVGHIINEKFADGYELVKDNTGNYSFNKIKMADLIQDF
;
A
#
# COMPACT_ATOMS: atom_id res chain seq x y z
N MET A 1 28.97 -59.51 -7.80
CA MET A 1 27.68 -58.86 -8.09
C MET A 1 27.32 -57.80 -7.01
N LYS A 2 28.20 -56.83 -6.72
CA LYS A 2 27.98 -55.81 -5.65
C LYS A 2 27.97 -54.35 -6.15
N THR A 3 28.23 -54.13 -7.43
CA THR A 3 28.38 -52.78 -8.04
C THR A 3 27.11 -52.27 -8.73
N THR A 4 26.20 -53.17 -9.15
CA THR A 4 24.95 -52.81 -9.83
C THR A 4 23.93 -52.14 -8.91
N SER A 5 23.95 -52.47 -7.61
CA SER A 5 23.06 -51.87 -6.61
C SER A 5 23.38 -50.39 -6.34
N ARG A 6 24.65 -49.98 -6.44
CA ARG A 6 25.05 -48.59 -6.20
C ARG A 6 24.69 -47.65 -7.35
N LEU A 7 24.70 -48.14 -8.60
CA LEU A 7 24.27 -47.35 -9.76
C LEU A 7 22.76 -47.08 -9.75
N PHE A 8 21.96 -48.04 -9.29
CA PHE A 8 20.51 -47.89 -9.25
C PHE A 8 20.05 -46.86 -8.21
N VAL A 9 20.76 -46.76 -7.08
CA VAL A 9 20.49 -45.76 -6.04
C VAL A 9 20.85 -44.34 -6.51
N LEU A 10 21.90 -44.20 -7.33
CA LEU A 10 22.31 -42.89 -7.88
C LEU A 10 21.30 -42.33 -8.90
N CYS A 11 20.72 -43.19 -9.75
CA CYS A 11 19.66 -42.77 -10.70
C CYS A 11 18.36 -42.35 -10.00
N LEU A 12 18.02 -42.96 -8.86
CA LEU A 12 16.80 -42.61 -8.12
C LEU A 12 16.88 -41.22 -7.47
N LEU A 13 18.09 -40.79 -7.08
CA LEU A 13 18.31 -39.48 -6.45
C LEU A 13 18.25 -38.31 -7.45
N LEU A 14 18.46 -38.56 -8.74
CA LEU A 14 18.41 -37.53 -9.79
C LEU A 14 16.99 -37.25 -10.30
N SER A 15 15.99 -37.99 -9.84
CA SER A 15 14.59 -37.88 -10.29
C SER A 15 13.72 -36.95 -9.42
N PHE A 16 14.29 -36.35 -8.37
CA PHE A 16 13.56 -35.48 -7.42
C PHE A 16 13.87 -33.98 -7.59
N SER A 17 14.18 -33.53 -8.81
CA SER A 17 14.12 -32.10 -9.13
C SER A 17 12.66 -31.71 -9.33
N ILE A 18 11.94 -31.55 -8.22
CA ILE A 18 10.65 -30.87 -8.22
C ILE A 18 10.92 -29.38 -8.37
N ASP A 19 10.74 -28.86 -9.59
CA ASP A 19 10.66 -27.43 -9.84
C ASP A 19 9.43 -26.89 -9.10
N THR A 20 9.63 -26.43 -7.87
CA THR A 20 8.63 -25.66 -7.14
C THR A 20 8.54 -24.29 -7.79
N HIS A 21 7.79 -24.17 -8.88
CA HIS A 21 7.29 -22.87 -9.31
C HIS A 21 6.41 -22.34 -8.19
N ALA A 22 6.90 -21.35 -7.45
CA ALA A 22 6.07 -20.56 -6.57
C ALA A 22 4.91 -20.03 -7.42
N GLN A 23 3.69 -20.53 -7.16
CA GLN A 23 2.50 -20.01 -7.82
C GLN A 23 2.38 -18.55 -7.38
N VAL A 24 2.75 -17.63 -8.28
CA VAL A 24 2.33 -16.23 -8.16
C VAL A 24 0.82 -16.30 -8.05
N VAL A 25 0.29 -15.87 -6.90
CA VAL A 25 -1.15 -15.87 -6.65
C VAL A 25 -1.78 -14.90 -7.65
N THR A 26 -2.12 -15.40 -8.83
CA THR A 26 -2.97 -14.75 -9.84
C THR A 26 -4.43 -14.93 -9.45
N SER A 27 -4.76 -14.83 -8.16
CA SER A 27 -6.14 -14.60 -7.78
C SER A 27 -6.53 -13.26 -8.44
N SER A 28 -7.49 -13.29 -9.35
CA SER A 28 -8.06 -12.09 -9.98
C SER A 28 -8.80 -11.31 -8.90
N ARG A 29 -8.04 -10.65 -8.02
CA ARG A 29 -8.60 -9.78 -6.98
C ARG A 29 -9.46 -8.74 -7.70
N PRO A 30 -10.69 -8.50 -7.24
CA PRO A 30 -11.51 -7.46 -7.85
C PRO A 30 -10.87 -6.09 -7.62
N GLU A 31 -11.24 -5.13 -8.45
CA GLU A 31 -10.90 -3.72 -8.25
C GLU A 31 -11.93 -3.08 -7.31
N LEU A 32 -11.45 -2.50 -6.21
CA LEU A 32 -12.26 -1.73 -5.27
C LEU A 32 -12.58 -0.34 -5.81
N PHE A 33 -11.64 0.25 -6.54
CA PHE A 33 -11.68 1.66 -6.94
C PHE A 33 -11.96 1.86 -8.43
N SER A 34 -12.42 0.82 -9.13
CA SER A 34 -12.76 0.85 -10.56
C SER A 34 -13.71 2.00 -10.94
N SER A 35 -14.67 2.34 -10.08
CA SER A 35 -15.63 3.44 -10.30
C SER A 35 -15.12 4.84 -9.97
N TYR A 36 -13.91 4.97 -9.41
CA TYR A 36 -13.33 6.25 -9.03
C TYR A 36 -12.27 6.71 -10.04
N SER A 37 -12.01 8.02 -10.06
CA SER A 37 -11.01 8.62 -10.94
C SER A 37 -9.62 7.99 -10.72
N ASN A 38 -8.84 7.86 -11.80
CA ASN A 38 -7.46 7.38 -11.72
C ASN A 38 -6.53 8.39 -11.03
N ASN A 39 -6.89 9.68 -11.06
CA ASN A 39 -6.20 10.73 -10.35
C ASN A 39 -7.18 11.51 -9.48
N ILE A 40 -6.86 11.67 -8.20
CA ILE A 40 -7.68 12.38 -7.22
C ILE A 40 -6.79 13.41 -6.55
N ALA A 41 -6.99 14.69 -6.88
CA ALA A 41 -6.23 15.76 -6.23
C ALA A 41 -6.47 15.78 -4.72
N ALA A 42 -5.38 15.92 -3.96
CA ALA A 42 -5.36 15.93 -2.51
C ALA A 42 -4.69 17.21 -2.03
N SER A 43 -5.45 18.13 -1.46
CA SER A 43 -4.87 19.36 -0.92
C SER A 43 -4.04 19.05 0.33
N THR A 44 -2.99 19.83 0.54
CA THR A 44 -2.18 19.75 1.77
C THR A 44 -3.00 20.05 3.03
N SER A 45 -4.06 20.86 2.91
CA SER A 45 -4.99 21.13 4.00
C SER A 45 -5.78 19.89 4.42
N GLU A 46 -6.26 19.08 3.46
CA GLU A 46 -6.93 17.81 3.75
C GLU A 46 -5.94 16.81 4.34
N LEU A 47 -4.75 16.66 3.73
CA LEU A 47 -3.71 15.74 4.24
C LEU A 47 -3.29 16.08 5.67
N ASN A 48 -3.20 17.37 6.01
CA ASN A 48 -2.82 17.81 7.35
C ASN A 48 -3.81 17.38 8.44
N LYS A 49 -5.10 17.21 8.11
CA LYS A 49 -6.10 16.75 9.08
C LYS A 49 -5.72 15.39 9.69
N ALA A 50 -5.02 14.54 8.94
CA ALA A 50 -4.57 13.23 9.44
C ALA A 50 -3.77 13.37 10.74
N PHE A 51 -2.99 14.45 10.87
CA PHE A 51 -2.06 14.67 11.97
C PHE A 51 -2.65 15.50 13.13
N THR A 52 -3.92 15.90 13.05
CA THR A 52 -4.61 16.63 14.13
C THR A 52 -5.51 15.72 14.95
N GLY A 53 -5.92 14.57 14.40
CA GLY A 53 -6.79 13.61 15.06
C GLY A 53 -6.06 12.73 16.08
N LYS A 54 -6.83 12.23 17.06
CA LYS A 54 -6.33 11.29 18.08
C LYS A 54 -6.60 9.85 17.67
N VAL A 55 -5.76 8.91 18.09
CA VAL A 55 -6.03 7.47 17.91
C VAL A 55 -7.40 7.12 18.51
N GLY A 56 -8.18 6.34 17.78
CA GLY A 56 -9.56 5.96 18.12
C GLY A 56 -10.63 6.96 17.68
N SER A 57 -10.25 8.17 17.27
CA SER A 57 -11.22 9.17 16.78
C SER A 57 -11.59 8.93 15.31
N SER A 58 -12.79 9.40 14.93
CA SER A 58 -13.25 9.42 13.54
C SER A 58 -12.72 10.65 12.82
N ILE A 59 -12.35 10.48 11.56
CA ILE A 59 -11.88 11.54 10.68
C ILE A 59 -12.46 11.35 9.28
N GLN A 60 -12.72 12.47 8.60
CA GLN A 60 -13.18 12.49 7.21
C GLN A 60 -12.30 13.42 6.37
N PHE A 61 -11.86 12.91 5.24
CA PHE A 61 -11.19 13.64 4.18
C PHE A 61 -12.14 13.80 3.00
N ASN A 62 -12.16 15.00 2.44
CA ASN A 62 -12.95 15.30 1.23
C ASN A 62 -11.98 15.74 0.14
N PHE A 63 -11.61 14.79 -0.71
CA PHE A 63 -10.72 15.03 -1.83
C PHE A 63 -11.49 15.43 -3.09
N ALA A 64 -10.76 15.78 -4.15
CA ALA A 64 -11.37 16.14 -5.43
C ALA A 64 -12.19 14.97 -6.04
N ASN A 65 -12.92 15.27 -7.10
CA ASN A 65 -13.69 14.26 -7.86
C ASN A 65 -14.71 13.49 -7.00
N LYS A 66 -15.27 14.15 -5.97
CA LYS A 66 -16.25 13.59 -5.02
C LYS A 66 -15.73 12.35 -4.26
N PHE A 67 -14.41 12.18 -4.18
CA PHE A 67 -13.82 11.10 -3.41
C PHE A 67 -13.71 11.51 -1.95
N SER A 68 -14.46 10.84 -1.08
CA SER A 68 -14.37 11.01 0.37
C SER A 68 -13.79 9.76 1.02
N PHE A 69 -12.86 9.96 1.94
CA PHE A 69 -12.31 8.89 2.78
C PHE A 69 -12.67 9.18 4.23
N SER A 70 -13.55 8.36 4.82
CA SER A 70 -13.94 8.47 6.23
C SER A 70 -13.57 7.21 6.99
N GLY A 71 -13.01 7.36 8.18
CA GLY A 71 -12.54 6.23 8.96
C GLY A 71 -12.09 6.56 10.38
N ILE A 72 -11.60 5.54 11.06
CA ILE A 72 -11.07 5.64 12.43
C ILE A 72 -9.55 5.64 12.40
N ILE A 73 -8.93 6.55 13.13
CA ILE A 73 -7.47 6.60 13.28
C ILE A 73 -7.02 5.41 14.12
N LEU A 74 -6.27 4.49 13.52
CA LEU A 74 -5.73 3.31 14.19
C LEU A 74 -4.37 3.59 14.85
N SER A 75 -3.56 4.43 14.21
CA SER A 75 -2.21 4.74 14.66
C SER A 75 -1.85 6.17 14.30
N SER A 76 -1.12 6.83 15.19
CA SER A 76 -0.52 8.15 14.97
C SER A 76 0.81 8.16 15.72
N VAL A 77 1.92 8.08 14.98
CA VAL A 77 3.26 7.93 15.54
C VAL A 77 4.15 9.03 15.01
N GLN A 78 4.90 9.66 15.92
CA GLN A 78 6.02 10.53 15.58
C GLN A 78 7.32 9.74 15.82
N LYS A 79 7.97 9.28 14.75
CA LYS A 79 9.20 8.46 14.84
C LYS A 79 10.43 9.33 15.09
N TYR A 80 10.47 10.49 14.45
CA TYR A 80 11.50 11.52 14.61
C TYR A 80 10.84 12.89 14.76
N SER A 81 11.60 13.90 15.20
CA SER A 81 11.09 15.27 15.31
C SER A 81 10.48 15.78 13.99
N ASN A 82 11.02 15.33 12.86
CA ASN A 82 10.60 15.72 11.52
C ASN A 82 9.79 14.66 10.75
N LEU A 83 9.46 13.50 11.33
CA LEU A 83 8.72 12.43 10.66
C LEU A 83 7.54 11.94 11.52
N SER A 84 6.34 12.05 10.96
CA SER A 84 5.10 11.56 11.57
C SER A 84 4.32 10.70 10.58
N SER A 85 3.66 9.66 11.08
CA SER A 85 2.87 8.71 10.28
C SER A 85 1.55 8.41 10.96
N VAL A 86 0.48 8.35 10.16
CA VAL A 86 -0.89 8.08 10.62
C VAL A 86 -1.50 7.00 9.76
N ILE A 87 -2.20 6.05 10.39
CA ILE A 87 -2.96 5.00 9.72
C ILE A 87 -4.43 5.17 10.08
N ILE A 88 -5.29 5.23 9.06
CA ILE A 88 -6.74 5.37 9.19
C ILE A 88 -7.41 4.17 8.49
N ARG A 89 -8.38 3.54 9.15
CA ARG A 89 -9.18 2.45 8.56
C ARG A 89 -10.58 2.94 8.21
N SER A 90 -10.98 2.76 6.95
CA SER A 90 -12.32 3.11 6.50
C SER A 90 -13.26 1.91 6.51
N PRO A 91 -14.27 1.87 7.39
CA PRO A 91 -15.30 0.82 7.33
C PRO A 91 -16.16 0.93 6.06
N LEU A 92 -16.33 2.14 5.52
CA LEU A 92 -17.13 2.40 4.32
C LEU A 92 -16.46 1.87 3.04
N LEU A 93 -15.13 1.86 3.00
CA LEU A 93 -14.34 1.33 1.89
C LEU A 93 -13.80 -0.07 2.22
N LYS A 94 -14.66 -0.99 2.68
CA LYS A 94 -14.30 -2.41 2.91
C LYS A 94 -13.08 -2.62 3.83
N ASN A 95 -12.93 -1.77 4.86
CA ASN A 95 -11.79 -1.76 5.78
C ASN A 95 -10.44 -1.38 5.13
N SER A 96 -10.45 -0.68 3.99
CA SER A 96 -9.23 -0.14 3.39
C SER A 96 -8.48 0.77 4.35
N LEU A 97 -7.16 0.73 4.25
CA LEU A 97 -6.24 1.50 5.07
C LEU A 97 -5.71 2.67 4.27
N LEU A 98 -5.88 3.88 4.81
CA LEU A 98 -5.15 5.06 4.38
C LEU A 98 -3.95 5.24 5.32
N SER A 99 -2.75 5.15 4.77
CA SER A 99 -1.51 5.51 5.44
C SER A 99 -1.05 6.85 4.90
N VAL A 100 -0.74 7.81 5.78
CA VAL A 100 -0.15 9.10 5.40
C VAL A 100 1.02 9.38 6.32
N SER A 101 2.17 9.68 5.74
CA SER A 101 3.35 10.17 6.45
C SER A 101 3.69 11.58 6.01
N LYS A 102 4.08 12.41 6.98
CA LYS A 102 4.53 13.79 6.82
C LYS A 102 5.98 13.87 7.24
N ARG A 103 6.82 14.39 6.35
CA ARG A 103 8.23 14.68 6.60
C ARG A 103 8.50 16.17 6.47
N ILE A 104 9.18 16.75 7.45
CA ILE A 104 9.78 18.08 7.35
C ILE A 104 11.22 17.86 6.86
N ASN A 105 11.55 18.41 5.69
CA ASN A 105 12.88 18.31 5.09
C ASN A 105 13.81 19.37 5.70
N ASP A 106 15.11 19.27 5.44
CA ASP A 106 16.13 20.16 6.02
C ASP A 106 15.95 21.64 5.59
N ASP A 107 15.35 21.86 4.42
CA ASP A 107 14.96 23.18 3.91
C ASP A 107 13.63 23.72 4.47
N ASN A 108 13.08 23.06 5.50
CA ASN A 108 11.76 23.29 6.11
C ASN A 108 10.57 23.03 5.17
N THR A 109 10.77 22.47 3.98
CA THR A 109 9.65 22.06 3.13
C THR A 109 8.97 20.81 3.67
N ILE A 110 7.66 20.69 3.47
CA ILE A 110 6.89 19.54 3.91
C ILE A 110 6.64 18.59 2.74
N THR A 111 6.99 17.32 2.92
CA THR A 111 6.71 16.23 2.00
C THR A 111 5.69 15.28 2.60
N TYR A 112 4.67 14.91 1.82
CA TYR A 112 3.72 13.86 2.17
C TYR A 112 3.95 12.64 1.30
N VAL A 113 3.84 11.46 1.90
CA VAL A 113 3.75 10.18 1.20
C VAL A 113 2.60 9.39 1.79
N GLY A 114 1.93 8.57 1.00
CA GLY A 114 0.78 7.86 1.49
C GLY A 114 0.19 6.88 0.51
N HIS A 115 -0.61 5.96 1.03
CA HIS A 115 -1.26 4.92 0.23
C HIS A 115 -2.67 4.65 0.74
N ILE A 116 -3.59 4.34 -0.16
CA ILE A 116 -4.87 3.73 0.15
C ILE A 116 -4.84 2.30 -0.38
N ILE A 117 -4.85 1.32 0.52
CA ILE A 117 -4.68 -0.09 0.15
C ILE A 117 -5.73 -0.98 0.81
N ASN A 118 -5.99 -2.10 0.15
CA ASN A 118 -6.74 -3.21 0.71
C ASN A 118 -6.17 -4.51 0.16
N GLU A 119 -5.67 -5.37 1.05
CA GLU A 119 -5.04 -6.65 0.72
C GLU A 119 -5.94 -7.58 -0.12
N LYS A 120 -7.28 -7.44 -0.02
CA LYS A 120 -8.25 -8.26 -0.74
C LYS A 120 -8.55 -7.78 -2.17
N PHE A 121 -8.04 -6.63 -2.59
CA PHE A 121 -8.36 -6.01 -3.88
C PHE A 121 -7.10 -5.82 -4.74
N ALA A 122 -7.29 -5.69 -6.05
CA ALA A 122 -6.20 -5.60 -7.04
C ALA A 122 -5.66 -4.18 -7.23
N ASP A 123 -6.37 -3.17 -6.76
CA ASP A 123 -6.07 -1.76 -6.95
C ASP A 123 -6.04 -0.99 -5.63
N GLY A 124 -5.43 0.18 -5.69
CA GLY A 124 -5.31 1.12 -4.58
C GLY A 124 -4.88 2.48 -5.10
N TYR A 125 -4.43 3.33 -4.19
CA TYR A 125 -3.89 4.64 -4.54
C TYR A 125 -2.54 4.88 -3.88
N GLU A 126 -1.67 5.59 -4.58
CA GLU A 126 -0.42 6.17 -4.06
C GLU A 126 -0.51 7.69 -4.11
N LEU A 127 -0.06 8.35 -3.04
CA LEU A 127 0.02 9.80 -2.97
C LEU A 127 1.31 10.28 -3.63
N VAL A 128 1.19 10.98 -4.76
CA VAL A 128 2.31 11.50 -5.53
C VAL A 128 2.30 13.02 -5.52
N LYS A 129 3.48 13.62 -5.39
CA LYS A 129 3.72 15.06 -5.56
C LYS A 129 4.18 15.32 -6.99
N ASP A 130 3.54 16.26 -7.68
CA ASP A 130 3.99 16.68 -9.01
C ASP A 130 5.10 17.75 -8.94
N ASN A 131 5.64 18.11 -10.11
CA ASN A 131 6.70 19.12 -10.24
C ASN A 131 6.23 20.54 -9.86
N THR A 132 4.93 20.78 -9.81
CA THR A 132 4.34 22.06 -9.37
C THR A 132 4.10 22.10 -7.86
N GLY A 133 4.36 20.98 -7.17
CA GLY A 133 4.20 20.82 -5.73
C GLY A 133 2.81 20.41 -5.28
N ASN A 134 1.89 20.12 -6.21
CA ASN A 134 0.56 19.65 -5.90
C ASN A 134 0.56 18.14 -5.64
N TYR A 135 -0.33 17.69 -4.76
CA TYR A 135 -0.46 16.28 -4.40
C TYR A 135 -1.70 15.68 -5.03
N SER A 136 -1.59 14.42 -5.44
CA SER A 136 -2.73 13.63 -5.91
C SER A 136 -2.57 12.16 -5.59
N PHE A 137 -3.69 11.50 -5.33
CA PHE A 137 -3.77 10.05 -5.26
C PHE A 137 -3.88 9.49 -6.68
N ASN A 138 -2.87 8.73 -7.08
CA ASN A 138 -2.79 8.04 -8.36
C ASN A 138 -3.16 6.58 -8.16
N LYS A 139 -4.08 6.07 -8.99
CA LYS A 139 -4.51 4.69 -8.93
C LYS A 139 -3.35 3.78 -9.34
N ILE A 140 -3.09 2.76 -8.54
CA ILE A 140 -2.00 1.80 -8.72
C ILE A 140 -2.56 0.38 -8.64
N LYS A 141 -1.85 -0.58 -9.25
CA LYS A 141 -2.12 -1.99 -9.05
C LYS A 141 -1.37 -2.47 -7.82
N MET A 142 -2.03 -3.26 -6.97
CA MET A 142 -1.43 -3.82 -5.75
C MET A 142 -0.30 -4.82 -6.05
N ALA A 143 -0.23 -5.36 -7.27
CA ALA A 143 0.88 -6.19 -7.71
C ALA A 143 2.19 -5.40 -7.83
N ASP A 144 2.12 -4.13 -8.22
CA ASP A 144 3.31 -3.30 -8.48
C ASP A 144 4.00 -2.91 -7.16
N LEU A 145 3.25 -2.77 -6.05
CA LEU A 145 3.79 -2.47 -4.72
C LEU A 145 4.64 -3.60 -4.11
N ILE A 146 4.47 -4.83 -4.58
CA ILE A 146 5.13 -6.02 -4.01
C ILE A 146 6.42 -6.36 -4.77
N GLN A 147 6.64 -5.77 -5.96
CA GLN A 147 7.81 -6.09 -6.80
C GLN A 147 9.12 -5.39 -6.39
N ASP A 148 9.07 -4.41 -5.48
CA ASP A 148 10.26 -3.66 -5.02
C ASP A 148 11.01 -4.32 -3.83
N PHE A 149 10.81 -5.62 -3.59
CA PHE A 149 11.52 -6.39 -2.55
C PHE A 149 12.29 -7.60 -3.11
#